data_AF-A0A1V6H172-F1
#
_entry.id   AF-A0A1V6H172-F1
#
_cell.length_a   1.000
_cell.length_b   1.000
_cell.length_c   1.000
_cell.angle_alpha   90.00
_cell.angle_beta   90.00
_cell.angle_gamma   90.00
#
_symmetry.space_group_name_H-M   'P 1'
#
loop_
_entity.id
_entity.type
_entity.pdbx_description
1 polymer ?
#
loop_
_entity_poly.entity_id
_entity_poly.type
_entity_poly.pdbx_seq_one_letter_code
_entity_poly.pdbx_strand_id
1 'polypeptide(L)'
;MKKCLCTAVILVAIVSALFASVLVEDFRSIRSFEYKITSPDGVFYYGARVEKKGNVNELTTFARRTLDASEEIKMEEIFSTSFGNWFILFLNPIFNAALESVDLQNPMTLSFFGMQLKYEGTEAVGRWTGKKYTLYGSGKPVITWVIDEKIKMSIKTVLHDEGLTLELVNFEM
;
A
#
# COMPACT_ATOMS: atom_id res chain seq x y z
N MET A 1 6.75 28.60 -8.83
CA MET A 1 5.92 27.46 -8.40
C MET A 1 6.40 26.11 -8.93
N LYS A 2 6.72 25.95 -10.24
CA LYS A 2 7.19 24.66 -10.80
C LYS A 2 8.50 24.09 -10.20
N LYS A 3 9.44 24.95 -9.77
CA LYS A 3 10.73 24.50 -9.20
C LYS A 3 10.60 23.88 -7.80
N CYS A 4 9.71 24.39 -6.94
CA CYS A 4 9.49 23.83 -5.60
C CYS A 4 8.81 22.46 -5.63
N LEU A 5 7.93 22.21 -6.60
CA LEU A 5 7.27 20.91 -6.77
C LEU A 5 8.29 19.83 -7.18
N CYS A 6 9.17 20.14 -8.14
CA CYS A 6 10.25 19.23 -8.52
C CYS A 6 11.21 18.95 -7.36
N THR A 7 11.57 19.96 -6.57
CA THR A 7 12.45 19.76 -5.41
C THR A 7 11.78 18.92 -4.33
N ALA A 8 10.49 19.11 -4.06
CA ALA A 8 9.74 18.29 -3.10
C ALA A 8 9.61 16.84 -3.56
N VAL A 9 9.32 16.60 -4.85
CA VAL A 9 9.25 15.24 -5.43
C VAL A 9 10.62 14.56 -5.40
N ILE A 10 11.70 15.29 -5.70
CA ILE A 10 13.07 14.78 -5.61
C ILE A 10 13.45 14.47 -4.16
N LEU A 11 13.06 15.32 -3.20
CA LEU A 11 13.32 15.07 -1.78
C LEU A 11 12.57 13.84 -1.29
N VAL A 12 11.29 13.70 -1.66
CA VAL A 12 10.49 12.51 -1.35
C VAL A 12 11.14 11.29 -1.97
N ALA A 13 11.52 11.31 -3.25
CA ALA A 13 12.19 10.19 -3.92
C ALA A 13 13.54 9.81 -3.28
N ILE A 14 14.35 10.78 -2.84
CA ILE A 14 15.63 10.54 -2.15
C ILE A 14 15.39 9.94 -0.76
N VAL A 15 14.42 10.48 -0.02
CA VAL A 15 14.02 9.94 1.29
C VAL A 15 13.50 8.51 1.12
N SER A 16 12.63 8.27 0.15
CA SER A 16 12.12 6.94 -0.20
C SER A 16 13.24 5.96 -0.60
N ALA A 17 14.24 6.41 -1.36
CA ALA A 17 15.39 5.59 -1.74
C ALA A 17 16.32 5.28 -0.55
N LEU A 18 16.49 6.21 0.39
CA LEU A 18 17.27 6.01 1.61
C LEU A 18 16.58 5.00 2.55
N PHE A 19 15.26 5.07 2.68
CA PHE A 19 14.47 4.12 3.49
C PHE A 19 14.24 2.76 2.80
N ALA A 20 14.30 2.68 1.48
CA ALA A 20 14.24 1.40 0.75
C ALA A 20 15.39 0.44 1.11
N SER A 21 16.54 0.97 1.58
CA SER A 21 17.68 0.16 2.02
C SER A 21 17.48 -0.54 3.38
N VAL A 22 16.54 -0.05 4.19
CA VAL A 22 16.22 -0.59 5.53
C VAL A 22 15.16 -1.71 5.44
N LEU A 23 14.51 -1.86 4.28
CA LEU A 23 13.24 -2.58 4.13
C LEU A 23 13.27 -3.60 2.98
N VAL A 24 14.33 -4.42 2.93
CA VAL A 24 14.37 -5.58 2.02
C VAL A 24 13.68 -6.75 2.68
N GLU A 25 12.35 -6.77 2.64
CA GLU A 25 11.61 -7.96 3.03
C GLU A 25 11.68 -9.02 1.93
N ASP A 26 11.93 -10.27 2.31
CA ASP A 26 12.04 -11.39 1.38
C ASP A 26 10.65 -11.94 1.02
N PHE A 27 10.15 -11.57 -0.15
CA PHE A 27 8.87 -12.04 -0.69
C PHE A 27 8.94 -13.43 -1.35
N ARG A 28 10.07 -14.15 -1.29
CA ARG A 28 10.18 -15.49 -1.90
C ARG A 28 9.24 -16.54 -1.28
N SER A 29 8.78 -16.30 -0.05
CA SER A 29 7.79 -17.15 0.63
C SER A 29 6.34 -16.75 0.36
N ILE A 30 6.10 -15.78 -0.53
CA ILE A 30 4.76 -15.35 -0.93
C ILE A 30 4.50 -15.85 -2.35
N ARG A 31 3.64 -16.86 -2.49
CA ARG A 31 3.20 -17.37 -3.78
C ARG A 31 2.41 -16.36 -4.59
N SER A 32 1.45 -15.66 -3.99
CA SER A 32 0.69 -14.63 -4.71
C SER A 32 -0.02 -13.62 -3.81
N PHE A 33 -0.27 -12.42 -4.34
CA PHE A 33 -1.21 -11.47 -3.76
C PHE A 33 -1.94 -10.67 -4.84
N GLU A 34 -3.12 -10.16 -4.52
CA GLU A 34 -3.86 -9.22 -5.36
C GLU A 34 -4.56 -8.18 -4.45
N TYR A 35 -4.43 -6.91 -4.82
CA TYR A 35 -5.13 -5.78 -4.24
C TYR A 35 -6.18 -5.27 -5.22
N LYS A 36 -7.35 -4.93 -4.70
CA LYS A 36 -8.31 -4.03 -5.33
C LYS A 36 -7.96 -2.61 -4.93
N ILE A 37 -7.80 -1.73 -5.91
CA ILE A 37 -7.43 -0.34 -5.74
C ILE A 37 -8.59 0.51 -6.25
N THR A 38 -9.15 1.33 -5.37
CA THR A 38 -10.25 2.25 -5.67
C THR A 38 -9.71 3.67 -5.55
N SER A 39 -9.76 4.43 -6.65
CA SER A 39 -9.39 5.85 -6.72
C SER A 39 -10.53 6.67 -7.29
N PRO A 40 -10.44 8.02 -7.29
CA PRO A 40 -11.41 8.88 -7.96
C PRO A 40 -11.60 8.55 -9.46
N ASP A 41 -10.55 8.01 -10.09
CA ASP A 41 -10.54 7.67 -11.52
C ASP A 41 -11.09 6.26 -11.82
N GLY A 42 -11.44 5.50 -10.78
CA GLY A 42 -12.09 4.20 -10.91
C GLY A 42 -11.43 3.08 -10.09
N VAL A 43 -11.77 1.85 -10.45
CA VAL A 43 -11.28 0.64 -9.76
C VAL A 43 -10.35 -0.14 -10.68
N PHE A 44 -9.18 -0.51 -10.15
CA PHE A 44 -8.27 -1.44 -10.81
C PHE A 44 -7.70 -2.43 -9.80
N TYR A 45 -7.07 -3.47 -10.30
CA TYR A 45 -6.44 -4.52 -9.52
C TYR A 45 -4.96 -4.54 -9.82
N TYR A 46 -4.17 -4.81 -8.81
CA TYR A 46 -2.75 -5.03 -8.94
C TYR A 46 -2.34 -6.25 -8.13
N GLY A 47 -1.49 -7.10 -8.68
CA GLY A 47 -1.01 -8.26 -7.98
C GLY A 47 0.36 -8.72 -8.44
N ALA A 48 0.92 -9.64 -7.66
CA ALA A 48 2.13 -10.34 -8.02
C ALA A 48 1.99 -11.83 -7.74
N ARG A 49 2.81 -12.61 -8.45
CA ARG A 49 2.98 -14.05 -8.25
C ARG A 49 4.46 -14.37 -8.27
N VAL A 50 4.89 -15.19 -7.32
CA VAL A 50 6.24 -15.74 -7.29
C VAL A 50 6.17 -17.24 -7.56
N GLU A 51 6.87 -17.69 -8.60
CA GLU A 51 6.93 -19.09 -8.99
C GLU A 51 8.37 -19.59 -8.93
N LYS A 52 8.61 -20.70 -8.22
CA LYS A 52 9.93 -21.34 -8.21
C LYS A 52 10.10 -22.22 -9.45
N LYS A 53 11.05 -21.88 -10.32
CA LYS A 53 11.39 -22.64 -11.53
C LYS A 53 12.80 -23.23 -11.39
N GLY A 54 12.89 -24.40 -10.76
CA GLY A 54 14.16 -25.04 -10.43
C GLY A 54 14.97 -24.19 -9.45
N ASN A 55 16.10 -23.65 -9.91
CA ASN A 55 17.02 -22.84 -9.10
C ASN A 55 16.76 -21.33 -9.19
N VAL A 56 15.76 -20.89 -9.95
CA VAL A 56 15.40 -19.47 -10.08
C VAL A 56 13.97 -19.23 -9.57
N ASN A 57 13.68 -18.00 -9.15
CA ASN A 57 12.32 -17.53 -8.92
C ASN A 57 11.90 -16.64 -10.08
N GLU A 58 10.69 -16.83 -10.58
CA GLU A 58 10.04 -15.94 -11.52
C GLU A 58 9.04 -15.07 -10.75
N LEU A 59 9.25 -13.76 -10.79
CA LEU A 59 8.30 -12.77 -10.28
C LEU A 59 7.48 -12.24 -11.45
N THR A 60 6.18 -12.51 -11.43
CA THR A 60 5.22 -11.91 -12.35
C THR A 60 4.43 -10.85 -11.62
N THR A 61 4.38 -9.64 -12.16
CA THR A 61 3.47 -8.59 -11.72
C THR A 61 2.40 -8.36 -12.77
N PHE A 62 1.20 -8.00 -12.34
CA PHE A 62 0.11 -7.72 -13.26
C PHE A 62 -0.78 -6.61 -12.70
N ALA A 63 -1.42 -5.90 -13.62
CA ALA A 63 -2.49 -4.97 -13.29
C ALA A 63 -3.68 -5.24 -14.22
N ARG A 64 -4.89 -5.08 -13.68
CA ARG A 64 -6.13 -5.37 -14.40
C ARG A 64 -7.18 -4.32 -14.07
N ARG A 65 -7.80 -3.76 -15.10
CA ARG A 65 -8.97 -2.88 -14.99
C ARG A 65 -10.07 -3.42 -15.89
N THR A 66 -11.31 -3.33 -15.45
CA THR A 66 -12.48 -3.58 -16.31
C THR A 66 -12.95 -2.23 -16.85
N LEU A 67 -13.06 -2.13 -18.16
CA LEU A 67 -13.52 -0.95 -18.89
C LEU A 67 -14.84 -1.29 -19.59
N ASP A 68 -15.67 -0.29 -19.87
CA ASP A 68 -16.87 -0.49 -20.67
C ASP A 68 -16.48 -0.82 -22.11
N ALA A 69 -17.25 -1.67 -22.78
CA ALA A 69 -16.99 -2.05 -24.18
C ALA A 69 -17.05 -0.86 -25.15
N SER A 70 -17.71 0.23 -24.76
CA SER A 70 -17.82 1.48 -25.51
C SER A 70 -16.66 2.46 -25.29
N GLU A 71 -15.76 2.18 -24.33
CA GLU A 71 -14.61 3.04 -24.04
C GLU A 71 -13.42 2.69 -24.96
N GLU A 72 -12.76 3.72 -25.49
CA GLU A 72 -11.47 3.55 -26.17
C GLU A 72 -10.37 3.31 -25.14
N ILE A 73 -9.61 2.21 -25.28
CA ILE A 73 -8.46 1.93 -24.42
C ILE A 73 -7.32 2.87 -24.79
N LYS A 74 -7.04 3.85 -23.93
CA LYS A 74 -5.98 4.86 -24.17
C LYS A 74 -4.66 4.45 -23.54
N MET A 75 -3.58 4.97 -24.11
CA MET A 75 -2.22 4.75 -23.59
C MET A 75 -2.08 5.19 -22.11
N GLU A 76 -2.79 6.24 -21.71
CA GLU A 76 -2.84 6.71 -20.33
C GLU A 76 -3.40 5.66 -19.36
N GLU A 77 -4.42 4.90 -19.77
CA GLU A 77 -5.02 3.85 -18.95
C GLU A 77 -4.05 2.68 -18.77
N ILE A 78 -3.30 2.34 -19.82
CA ILE A 78 -2.24 1.32 -19.77
C ILE A 78 -1.14 1.75 -18.78
N PHE A 79 -0.68 3.00 -18.82
CA PHE A 79 0.36 3.48 -17.91
C PHE A 79 -0.12 3.71 -16.48
N SER A 80 -1.37 4.16 -16.28
CA SER A 80 -1.95 4.39 -14.95
C SER A 80 -1.91 3.12 -14.08
N THR A 81 -2.16 1.96 -14.69
CA THR A 81 -2.12 0.66 -14.03
C THR A 81 -0.69 0.20 -13.67
N SER A 82 0.33 0.71 -14.38
CA SER A 82 1.74 0.41 -14.11
C SER A 82 2.27 1.11 -12.84
N PHE A 83 1.57 2.13 -12.33
CA PHE A 83 1.89 2.76 -11.03
C PHE A 83 1.48 1.92 -9.82
N GLY A 84 0.74 0.81 -10.00
CA GLY A 84 0.34 -0.12 -8.93
C GLY A 84 1.48 -0.57 -8.02
N ASN A 85 2.67 -0.78 -8.59
CA ASN A 85 3.90 -1.08 -7.86
C ASN A 85 4.31 0.03 -6.87
N TRP A 86 4.21 1.28 -7.30
CA TRP A 86 4.55 2.44 -6.46
C TRP A 86 3.53 2.62 -5.33
N PHE A 87 2.25 2.35 -5.59
CA PHE A 87 1.22 2.43 -4.56
C PHE A 87 1.43 1.40 -3.44
N ILE A 88 1.83 0.17 -3.75
CA ILE A 88 2.06 -0.85 -2.72
C ILE A 88 3.29 -0.54 -1.87
N LEU A 89 4.37 -0.06 -2.49
CA LEU A 89 5.61 0.27 -1.79
C LEU A 89 5.42 1.44 -0.81
N PHE A 90 4.63 2.46 -1.15
CA PHE A 90 4.42 3.62 -0.27
C PHE A 90 3.32 3.45 0.77
N LEU A 91 2.36 2.56 0.52
CA LEU A 91 1.13 2.45 1.32
C LEU A 91 1.09 1.22 2.22
N ASN A 92 2.07 0.32 2.12
CA ASN A 92 2.18 -0.81 3.03
C ASN A 92 2.88 -0.38 4.35
N PRO A 93 2.26 -0.65 5.52
CA PRO A 93 2.77 -0.34 6.86
C PRO A 93 4.20 -0.74 7.11
N ILE A 94 4.64 -1.87 6.55
CA ILE A 94 5.99 -2.36 6.74
C ILE A 94 7.02 -1.33 6.26
N PHE A 95 6.67 -0.53 5.26
CA PHE A 95 7.55 0.51 4.73
C PHE A 95 7.43 1.86 5.47
N ASN A 96 6.59 1.95 6.51
CA ASN A 96 6.39 3.17 7.28
C ASN A 96 6.98 3.01 8.69
N ALA A 97 8.10 3.68 8.94
CA ALA A 97 8.83 3.66 10.21
C ALA A 97 7.95 3.97 11.45
N ALA A 98 6.84 4.70 11.28
CA ALA A 98 5.89 4.95 12.36
C ALA A 98 5.12 3.68 12.78
N LEU A 99 4.79 2.78 11.86
CA LEU A 99 4.05 1.55 12.13
C LEU A 99 4.94 0.41 12.60
N GLU A 100 6.21 0.39 12.20
CA GLU A 100 7.20 -0.53 12.79
C GLU A 100 7.38 -0.29 14.30
N SER A 101 7.16 0.95 14.74
CA SER A 101 7.22 1.32 16.17
C SER A 101 5.96 0.95 16.97
N VAL A 102 4.90 0.48 16.30
CA VAL A 102 3.65 0.09 16.95
C VAL A 102 3.74 -1.35 17.44
N ASP A 103 3.58 -1.54 18.75
CA ASP A 103 3.27 -2.85 19.30
C ASP A 103 1.86 -3.25 18.86
N LEU A 104 1.78 -4.17 17.90
CA LEU A 104 0.50 -4.69 17.44
C LEU A 104 -0.25 -5.40 18.57
N GLN A 105 0.44 -6.07 19.50
CA GLN A 105 -0.19 -6.82 20.60
C GLN A 105 -0.78 -5.91 21.67
N ASN A 106 -0.13 -4.77 21.93
CA ASN A 106 -0.59 -3.75 22.89
C ASN A 106 -0.73 -2.39 22.19
N PRO A 107 -1.78 -2.20 21.37
CA PRO A 107 -1.95 -0.98 20.61
C PRO A 107 -2.09 0.24 21.51
N MET A 108 -1.19 1.21 21.36
CA MET A 108 -1.24 2.50 22.03
C MET A 108 -1.32 3.64 21.01
N THR A 109 -1.89 4.77 21.43
CA THR A 109 -1.82 5.99 20.63
C THR A 109 -0.41 6.57 20.72
N LEU A 110 0.27 6.70 19.59
CA LEU A 110 1.57 7.34 19.50
C LEU A 110 1.41 8.78 19.02
N SER A 111 2.08 9.73 19.66
CA SER A 111 2.11 11.14 19.25
C SER A 111 3.53 11.55 18.92
N PHE A 112 3.76 12.06 17.70
CA PHE A 112 5.08 12.47 17.24
C PHE A 112 4.96 13.64 16.26
N PHE A 113 5.78 14.69 16.45
CA PHE A 113 5.85 15.86 15.55
C PHE A 113 4.49 16.48 15.13
N GLY A 114 3.51 16.52 16.04
CA GLY A 114 2.16 17.05 15.76
C GLY A 114 1.24 16.09 14.99
N MET A 115 1.69 14.87 14.74
CA MET A 115 0.89 13.76 14.23
C MET A 115 0.50 12.80 15.36
N GLN A 116 -0.62 12.10 15.17
CA GLN A 116 -1.10 11.07 16.10
C GLN A 116 -1.43 9.80 15.35
N LEU A 117 -0.77 8.70 15.67
CA LEU A 117 -1.14 7.37 15.20
C LEU A 117 -2.05 6.72 16.25
N LYS A 118 -3.32 6.51 15.90
CA LYS A 118 -4.34 5.96 16.80
C LYS A 118 -4.72 4.55 16.39
N TYR A 119 -4.89 3.69 17.37
CA TYR A 119 -5.59 2.42 17.19
C TYR A 119 -7.09 2.63 17.30
N GLU A 120 -7.83 2.13 16.33
CA GLU A 120 -9.27 2.34 16.18
C GLU A 120 -10.09 1.04 16.31
N GLY A 121 -9.48 -0.04 16.82
CA GLY A 121 -10.15 -1.33 16.95
C GLY A 121 -9.81 -2.29 15.80
N THR A 122 -10.69 -3.24 15.55
CA THR A 122 -10.53 -4.24 14.49
C THR A 122 -11.47 -3.97 13.31
N GLU A 123 -11.03 -4.28 12.09
CA GLU A 123 -11.81 -4.16 10.87
C GLU A 123 -11.71 -5.45 10.06
N ALA A 124 -12.85 -5.93 9.56
CA ALA A 124 -12.91 -7.06 8.64
C ALA A 124 -12.74 -6.56 7.20
N VAL A 125 -11.83 -7.19 6.45
CA VAL A 125 -11.55 -6.88 5.04
C VAL A 125 -11.55 -8.19 4.26
N GLY A 126 -12.57 -8.39 3.43
CA GLY A 126 -12.78 -9.67 2.75
C GLY A 126 -12.88 -10.83 3.74
N ARG A 127 -11.95 -11.79 3.65
CA ARG A 127 -11.87 -12.95 4.54
C ARG A 127 -10.95 -12.77 5.75
N TRP A 128 -10.32 -11.60 5.88
CA TRP A 128 -9.34 -11.31 6.91
C TRP A 128 -9.90 -10.34 7.95
N THR A 129 -9.28 -10.30 9.11
CA THR A 129 -9.60 -9.33 10.17
C THR A 129 -8.30 -8.82 10.75
N GLY A 130 -8.15 -7.50 10.75
CA GLY A 130 -6.92 -6.86 11.21
C GLY A 130 -7.19 -5.73 12.18
N LYS A 131 -6.10 -5.24 12.79
CA LYS A 131 -6.08 -4.08 13.67
C LYS A 131 -6.02 -2.81 12.84
N LYS A 132 -6.94 -1.89 13.09
CA LYS A 132 -7.08 -0.62 12.37
C LYS A 132 -6.27 0.47 13.07
N TYR A 133 -5.38 1.11 12.31
CA TYR A 133 -4.59 2.24 12.76
C TYR A 133 -4.76 3.42 11.82
N THR A 134 -4.96 4.61 12.36
CA THR A 134 -5.10 5.84 11.59
C THR A 134 -4.09 6.87 12.04
N LEU A 135 -3.29 7.36 11.09
CA LEU A 135 -2.42 8.51 11.28
C LEU A 135 -3.24 9.79 11.08
N TYR A 136 -3.21 10.66 12.07
CA TYR A 136 -3.81 11.99 12.04
C TYR A 136 -2.72 13.05 11.91
N GLY A 137 -2.92 14.02 11.03
CA GLY A 137 -2.12 15.24 10.91
C GLY A 137 -3.02 16.45 11.10
N SER A 138 -2.66 17.38 12.00
CA SER A 138 -3.48 18.55 12.32
C SER A 138 -4.95 18.21 12.66
N GLY A 139 -5.17 17.07 13.33
CA GLY A 139 -6.50 16.59 13.72
C GLY A 139 -7.33 15.92 12.61
N LYS A 140 -6.82 15.83 11.37
CA LYS A 140 -7.49 15.14 10.26
C LYS A 140 -6.82 13.79 9.95
N PRO A 141 -7.59 12.76 9.56
CA PRO A 141 -7.00 11.50 9.14
C PRO A 141 -6.22 11.71 7.84
N VAL A 142 -4.98 11.24 7.79
CA VAL A 142 -4.10 11.31 6.63
C VAL A 142 -4.12 9.96 5.93
N ILE A 143 -3.85 8.89 6.69
CA ILE A 143 -3.77 7.53 6.18
C ILE A 143 -4.25 6.55 7.23
N THR A 144 -4.91 5.49 6.80
CA THR A 144 -5.40 4.40 7.64
C THR A 144 -4.91 3.08 7.12
N TRP A 145 -4.52 2.19 8.02
CA TRP A 145 -4.12 0.83 7.70
C TRP A 145 -4.92 -0.16 8.53
N VAL A 146 -5.21 -1.30 7.93
CA VAL A 146 -5.70 -2.48 8.64
C VAL A 146 -4.65 -3.57 8.48
N ILE A 147 -4.17 -4.10 9.60
CA ILE A 147 -3.00 -5.00 9.65
C ILE A 147 -3.41 -6.33 10.28
N ASP A 148 -3.18 -7.43 9.56
CA ASP A 148 -3.33 -8.79 10.07
C ASP A 148 -1.94 -9.31 10.47
N GLU A 149 -1.78 -9.82 11.70
CA GLU A 149 -0.47 -10.29 12.20
C GLU A 149 0.10 -11.47 11.39
N LYS A 150 -0.74 -12.19 10.65
CA LYS A 150 -0.32 -13.33 9.82
C LYS A 150 0.07 -12.94 8.40
N ILE A 151 -0.26 -11.72 7.98
CA ILE A 151 -0.01 -11.23 6.63
C ILE A 151 0.97 -10.07 6.73
N LYS A 152 2.12 -10.23 6.11
CA LYS A 152 3.20 -9.23 6.14
C LYS A 152 2.94 -8.00 5.25
N MET A 153 1.67 -7.68 5.05
CA MET A 153 1.19 -6.56 4.26
C MET A 153 -0.11 -6.07 4.90
N SER A 154 -0.42 -4.78 4.74
CA SER A 154 -1.74 -4.28 5.13
C SER A 154 -2.84 -4.99 4.35
N ILE A 155 -3.83 -5.53 5.05
CA ILE A 155 -5.03 -6.06 4.39
C ILE A 155 -5.89 -4.93 3.82
N LYS A 156 -5.76 -3.71 4.35
CA LYS A 156 -6.34 -2.49 3.76
C LYS A 156 -5.50 -1.25 4.04
N THR A 157 -5.44 -0.34 3.09
CA THR A 157 -4.91 1.01 3.26
C THR A 157 -5.86 2.04 2.68
N VAL A 158 -6.08 3.16 3.37
CA VAL A 158 -6.87 4.30 2.90
C VAL A 158 -6.03 5.56 3.01
N LEU A 159 -5.78 6.24 1.90
CA LEU A 159 -5.17 7.56 1.86
C LEU A 159 -6.29 8.60 1.68
N HIS A 160 -6.57 9.33 2.76
CA HIS A 160 -7.82 10.11 2.89
C HIS A 160 -7.87 11.30 1.94
N ASP A 161 -6.78 12.06 1.82
CA ASP A 161 -6.74 13.26 0.97
C ASP A 161 -6.81 12.93 -0.52
N GLU A 162 -6.32 11.76 -0.94
CA GLU A 162 -6.31 11.31 -2.34
C GLU A 162 -7.56 10.50 -2.72
N GLY A 163 -8.45 10.21 -1.76
CA GLY A 163 -9.61 9.35 -1.99
C GLY A 163 -9.23 7.93 -2.47
N LEU A 164 -8.05 7.45 -2.07
CA LEU A 164 -7.46 6.20 -2.55
C LEU A 164 -7.59 5.10 -1.50
N THR A 165 -8.12 3.95 -1.88
CA THR A 165 -8.28 2.78 -1.02
C THR A 165 -7.72 1.53 -1.67
N LEU A 166 -6.87 0.80 -0.96
CA LEU A 166 -6.31 -0.49 -1.35
C LEU A 166 -6.88 -1.56 -0.40
N GLU A 167 -7.48 -2.61 -0.94
CA GLU A 167 -8.01 -3.74 -0.18
C GLU A 167 -7.40 -5.03 -0.72
N LEU A 168 -6.80 -5.83 0.15
CA LEU A 168 -6.29 -7.14 -0.22
C LEU A 168 -7.48 -8.04 -0.56
N VAL A 169 -7.45 -8.65 -1.74
CA VAL A 169 -8.50 -9.56 -2.22
C VAL A 169 -8.01 -10.99 -2.39
N ASN A 170 -6.71 -11.16 -2.61
CA ASN A 170 -6.06 -12.48 -2.61
C ASN A 170 -4.70 -12.43 -1.91
N PHE A 171 -4.36 -13.51 -1.20
CA PHE A 171 -3.04 -13.72 -0.59
C PHE A 171 -2.79 -15.20 -0.39
N GLU A 172 -1.62 -15.66 -0.84
CA GLU A 172 -1.11 -17.02 -0.71
C GLU A 172 0.37 -16.97 -0.37
N MET A 173 0.78 -17.73 0.65
CA MET A 173 2.18 -18.00 0.98
C MET A 173 2.68 -19.20 0.17
#